data_AF-A0A5J4V7A0-F1
#
_entry.id   AF-A0A5J4V7A0-F1
#
_cell.length_a   1.000
_cell.length_b   1.000
_cell.length_c   1.000
_cell.angle_alpha   90.00
_cell.angle_beta   90.00
_cell.angle_gamma   90.00
#
_symmetry.space_group_name_H-M   'P 1'
#
loop_
_entity.id
_entity.type
_entity.pdbx_description
1 polymer ?
#
loop_
_entity_poly.entity_id
_entity_poly.type
_entity_poly.pdbx_seq_one_letter_code
_entity_poly.pdbx_strand_id
1 'polypeptide(L)'
;MNQASYQGRISEYFDEIDDEAIVVEEYIGYEFENLYYHDNNFYFYNGLQYRKLCINKCKGGSLFVNATDVENKPRRIYLNKFKKI
;
A
#
# COMPACT_ATOMS: atom_id res chain seq x y z
N MET A 1 -14.46 -10.11 2.50
CA MET A 1 -13.00 -10.25 2.34
C MET A 1 -12.71 -11.37 1.35
N ASN A 2 -12.16 -11.03 0.18
CA ASN A 2 -11.79 -12.01 -0.84
C ASN A 2 -10.27 -12.26 -0.77
N GLN A 3 -9.87 -13.52 -0.98
CA GLN A 3 -8.46 -13.91 -0.95
C GLN A 3 -8.09 -14.66 -2.23
N ALA A 4 -6.97 -14.26 -2.84
CA ALA A 4 -6.36 -14.97 -3.96
C ALA A 4 -4.92 -15.35 -3.60
N SER A 5 -4.50 -16.57 -3.93
CA SER A 5 -3.13 -17.03 -3.68
C SER A 5 -2.35 -17.17 -4.98
N TYR A 6 -1.13 -16.64 -5.01
CA TYR A 6 -0.17 -16.84 -6.11
C TYR A 6 1.21 -17.11 -5.52
N GLN A 7 1.80 -18.26 -5.82
CA GLN A 7 3.11 -18.67 -5.30
C GLN A 7 3.22 -18.57 -3.76
N GLY A 8 2.14 -18.92 -3.04
CA GLY A 8 2.10 -18.86 -1.56
C GLY A 8 1.90 -17.47 -0.97
N ARG A 9 1.76 -16.41 -1.78
CA ARG A 9 1.38 -15.08 -1.31
C ARG A 9 -0.13 -14.91 -1.40
N ILE A 10 -0.74 -14.54 -0.28
CA ILE A 10 -2.18 -14.23 -0.18
C ILE A 10 -2.35 -12.74 -0.47
N SER A 11 -3.22 -12.42 -1.42
CA SER A 11 -3.71 -11.07 -1.66
C SER A 11 -5.06 -10.91 -0.97
N GLU A 12 -5.18 -9.94 -0.07
CA GLU A 12 -6.39 -9.64 0.68
C GLU A 12 -7.12 -8.45 0.03
N TYR A 13 -8.41 -8.63 -0.24
CA TYR A 13 -9.29 -7.61 -0.83
C TYR A 13 -10.48 -7.29 0.07
N PHE A 14 -10.84 -6.00 0.10
CA PHE A 14 -11.89 -5.44 0.95
C PHE A 14 -12.82 -4.58 0.09
N ASP A 15 -14.12 -4.67 0.34
CA ASP A 15 -15.11 -3.82 -0.33
C ASP A 15 -15.05 -2.39 0.23
N GLU A 16 -14.79 -2.28 1.53
CA GLU A 16 -14.67 -1.02 2.27
C GLU A 16 -13.45 -1.08 3.20
N ILE A 17 -12.87 0.08 3.48
CA ILE A 17 -11.86 0.30 4.51
C ILE A 17 -12.37 1.37 5.47
N ASP A 18 -11.64 1.59 6.55
CA ASP A 18 -12.01 2.61 7.54
C ASP A 18 -12.12 4.00 6.91
N ASP A 19 -13.21 4.73 7.23
CA ASP A 19 -13.47 6.08 6.72
C ASP A 19 -12.42 7.10 7.19
N GLU A 20 -11.70 6.81 8.28
CA GLU A 20 -10.58 7.61 8.80
C GLU A 20 -9.24 7.25 8.16
N ALA A 21 -9.22 6.40 7.13
CA ALA A 21 -8.01 6.08 6.39
C ALA A 21 -7.38 7.33 5.76
N ILE A 22 -6.07 7.46 5.93
CA ILE A 22 -5.31 8.59 5.39
C ILE A 22 -5.12 8.38 3.88
N VAL A 23 -5.53 9.37 3.08
CA VAL A 23 -5.21 9.41 1.65
C VAL A 23 -3.73 9.75 1.50
N VAL A 24 -2.99 8.90 0.79
CA VAL A 24 -1.56 9.09 0.54
C VAL A 24 -1.40 9.74 -0.82
N GLU A 25 -1.36 11.08 -0.85
CA GLU A 25 -1.23 11.85 -2.09
C GLU A 25 0.24 11.98 -2.53
N GLU A 26 1.18 12.09 -1.58
CA GLU A 26 2.61 12.25 -1.88
C GLU A 26 3.50 11.45 -0.90
N TYR A 27 4.61 10.92 -1.40
CA TYR A 27 5.71 10.43 -0.58
C TYR A 27 7.07 10.63 -1.26
N ILE A 28 7.92 11.47 -0.67
CA ILE A 28 9.27 11.80 -1.16
C ILE A 28 9.24 12.30 -2.63
N GLY A 29 8.37 13.27 -2.93
CA GLY A 29 8.24 13.85 -4.27
C GLY A 29 7.62 12.92 -5.32
N TYR A 30 7.05 11.78 -4.91
CA TYR A 30 6.24 10.93 -5.78
C TYR A 30 4.78 11.08 -5.42
N GLU A 31 3.95 11.33 -6.43
CA GLU A 31 2.51 11.47 -6.29
C GLU A 31 1.80 10.13 -6.52
N PHE A 32 0.75 9.88 -5.75
CA PHE A 32 -0.04 8.65 -5.82
C PHE A 32 -1.52 8.97 -5.91
N GLU A 33 -2.23 8.12 -6.64
CA GLU A 33 -3.69 8.08 -6.65
C GLU A 33 -4.18 6.75 -6.08
N ASN A 34 -5.38 6.77 -5.48
CA ASN A 34 -6.04 5.56 -4.98
C ASN A 34 -5.25 4.80 -3.90
N LEU A 35 -4.34 5.47 -3.20
CA LEU A 35 -3.50 4.88 -2.15
C LEU A 35 -3.91 5.41 -0.78
N TYR A 36 -4.12 4.48 0.15
CA TYR A 36 -4.64 4.77 1.49
C TYR A 36 -3.79 4.10 2.56
N TYR A 37 -3.72 4.70 3.75
CA TYR A 37 -3.02 4.17 4.91
C TYR A 37 -3.94 4.13 6.13
N HIS A 38 -4.04 2.95 6.74
CA HIS A 38 -4.79 2.74 7.97
C HIS A 38 -4.20 1.56 8.75
N ASP A 39 -4.16 1.66 10.08
CA ASP A 39 -3.63 0.65 11.00
C ASP A 39 -2.34 -0.05 10.50
N ASN A 40 -1.30 0.74 10.19
CA ASN A 40 0.00 0.24 9.71
C ASN A 40 0.00 -0.51 8.36
N ASN A 41 -1.11 -0.51 7.64
CA ASN A 41 -1.26 -1.17 6.36
C ASN A 41 -1.52 -0.13 5.26
N PHE A 42 -1.10 -0.49 4.04
CA PHE A 42 -1.39 0.29 2.84
C PHE A 42 -2.43 -0.43 2.00
N TYR A 43 -3.36 0.32 1.44
CA TYR A 43 -4.45 -0.18 0.62
C TYR A 43 -4.45 0.56 -0.71
N PHE A 44 -4.58 -0.18 -1.81
CA PHE A 44 -4.74 0.37 -3.15
C PHE A 44 -6.14 0.09 -3.67
N TYR A 45 -6.89 1.13 -4.01
CA TYR A 45 -8.20 0.97 -4.63
C TYR A 45 -8.06 0.74 -6.14
N ASN A 46 -8.56 -0.39 -6.63
CA ASN A 46 -8.42 -0.77 -8.04
C ASN A 46 -9.63 -0.39 -8.92
N GLY A 47 -10.52 0.47 -8.42
CA GLY A 47 -11.79 0.82 -9.08
C GLY A 47 -12.97 -0.10 -8.73
N LEU A 48 -12.73 -1.16 -7.94
CA LEU A 48 -13.78 -2.07 -7.46
C LEU A 48 -13.61 -2.40 -5.97
N GLN A 49 -12.40 -2.79 -5.56
CA GLN A 49 -12.07 -3.19 -4.20
C GLN A 49 -10.73 -2.59 -3.77
N TYR A 50 -10.55 -2.48 -2.45
CA TYR A 50 -9.27 -2.15 -1.83
C TYR A 50 -8.41 -3.40 -1.71
N ARG A 51 -7.24 -3.38 -2.34
CA ARG A 51 -6.21 -4.41 -2.20
C ARG A 51 -5.22 -3.99 -1.13
N LYS A 52 -5.08 -4.78 -0.08
CA LYS A 52 -4.03 -4.60 0.92
C LYS A 52 -2.67 -4.92 0.29
N LEU A 53 -1.74 -3.96 0.37
CA LEU A 53 -0.41 -4.09 -0.19
C LEU A 53 0.50 -4.90 0.76
N CYS A 54 1.19 -5.89 0.21
CA CYS A 54 2.08 -6.72 1.00
C CYS A 54 3.28 -5.93 1.51
N ILE A 55 3.54 -6.03 2.81
CA ILE A 55 4.76 -5.52 3.44
C ILE A 55 5.92 -6.46 3.10
N ASN A 56 6.94 -5.91 2.46
CA ASN A 56 8.18 -6.58 2.12
C ASN A 56 9.29 -6.16 3.09
N LYS A 57 10.32 -7.00 3.22
CA LYS A 57 11.49 -6.73 4.07
C LYS A 57 12.75 -6.69 3.21
N CYS A 58 13.52 -5.60 3.32
CA CYS A 58 14.87 -5.54 2.75
C CYS A 58 15.84 -6.43 3.52
N LYS A 59 16.99 -6.79 2.91
CA LYS A 59 18.06 -7.55 3.60
C LYS A 59 18.51 -6.89 4.92
N GLY A 60 18.55 -5.56 4.97
CA GLY A 60 18.89 -4.79 6.17
C GLY A 60 17.75 -4.63 7.20
N GLY A 61 16.62 -5.30 7.02
CA GLY A 61 15.53 -5.32 7.99
C GLY A 61 14.44 -4.25 7.81
N SER A 62 14.67 -3.22 7.00
CA SER A 62 13.65 -2.20 6.71
C SER A 62 12.43 -2.78 6.00
N LEU A 63 11.24 -2.34 6.43
CA LEU A 63 9.95 -2.74 5.85
C LEU A 63 9.46 -1.72 4.83
N PHE A 64 8.90 -2.20 3.72
CA PHE A 64 8.37 -1.36 2.66
C PHE A 64 7.21 -2.01 1.91
N VAL A 65 6.32 -1.21 1.32
CA VAL A 65 5.34 -1.66 0.32
C VAL A 65 5.75 -1.16 -1.06
N ASN A 66 5.29 -1.84 -2.11
CA ASN A 66 5.39 -1.32 -3.49
C ASN A 66 4.03 -0.73 -3.87
N ALA A 67 4.01 0.55 -4.21
CA ALA A 67 2.86 1.26 -4.75
C ALA A 67 3.21 1.81 -6.15
N THR A 68 2.22 1.97 -7.00
CA THR A 68 2.41 2.55 -8.35
C THR A 68 2.12 4.04 -8.27
N ASP A 69 3.03 4.89 -8.73
CA ASP A 69 2.79 6.33 -8.80
C ASP A 69 1.90 6.71 -10.01
N VAL A 70 1.53 7.98 -10.11
CA VAL A 70 0.76 8.54 -11.23
C VAL A 70 1.46 8.38 -12.59
N GLU A 71 2.77 8.20 -12.62
CA GLU A 71 3.55 7.92 -13.83
C GLU A 71 3.60 6.42 -14.19
N ASN A 72 2.79 5.59 -13.52
CA ASN A 72 2.78 4.13 -13.66
C ASN A 72 4.13 3.44 -13.31
N LYS A 73 4.94 4.07 -12.46
CA LYS A 73 6.22 3.53 -12.00
C LYS A 73 6.09 2.94 -10.58
N PRO A 74 6.66 1.75 -10.32
CA PRO A 74 6.66 1.17 -8.98
C PRO A 74 7.60 1.92 -8.04
N ARG A 75 7.07 2.42 -6.92
CA ARG A 75 7.78 3.11 -5.85
C ARG A 75 7.73 2.33 -4.55
N ARG A 76 8.85 2.36 -3.81
CA ARG A 76 8.95 1.75 -2.49
C ARG A 76 8.60 2.78 -1.42
N ILE A 77 7.53 2.53 -0.69
CA ILE A 77 7.16 3.34 0.48
C ILE A 77 7.67 2.63 1.72
N TYR A 78 8.61 3.25 2.42
CA TYR A 78 9.25 2.66 3.60
C TYR A 78 8.48 3.04 4.87
N LEU A 79 8.03 2.04 5.63
CA LEU A 79 7.17 2.25 6.80
C LEU A 79 7.83 3.11 7.87
N ASN A 80 9.14 2.97 8.07
CA ASN A 80 9.89 3.76 9.05
C ASN A 80 10.10 5.23 8.66
N LYS A 81 9.92 5.58 7.39
CA LYS A 81 9.98 6.95 6.89
C LYS A 81 8.59 7.57 6.82
N PHE A 82 7.58 6.77 6.46
CA PHE A 82 6.19 7.22 6.38
C PHE A 82 5.64 7.65 7.76
N LYS A 83 5.90 6.89 8.83
CA LYS A 83 5.47 7.23 10.20
C LYS A 83 6.11 8.50 10.81
N LYS A 84 7.02 9.15 10.09
CA LYS A 84 7.71 10.36 10.53
C LYS A 84 7.20 11.61 9.82
N ILE A 85 6.24 11.45 8.91
CA ILE A 85 5.43 12.54 8.33
C ILE A 85 4.29 12.79 9.31
#